data_AF-A0A4Z1GQG3-F1
#
_entry.id   AF-A0A4Z1GQG3-F1
#
_cell.length_a   1.000
_cell.length_b   1.000
_cell.length_c   1.000
_cell.angle_alpha   90.00
_cell.angle_beta   90.00
_cell.angle_gamma   90.00
#
_symmetry.space_group_name_H-M   'P 1'
#
loop_
_entity.id
_entity.type
_entity.pdbx_description
1 polymer ?
#
loop_
_entity_poly.entity_id
_entity_poly.type
_entity_poly.pdbx_seq_one_letter_code
_entity_poly.pdbx_strand_id
1 'polypeptide(L)'
;MADNSIATASSLYFYEHVLRTLKSQGIDLDDFYPFFLVPGMEYCSGTPSTQNAPWYIGGTTQASVIGDDSVGYWIHSNPDFDNAQHDVLLVLIDWVENDTAPTQVIATKWNYEATLDYIINQRPICMYP
;
A
#
# COMPACT_ATOMS: atom_id res chain seq x y z
N MET A 1 1.93 10.61 7.81
CA MET A 1 1.14 9.45 8.25
C MET A 1 -0.13 9.93 8.90
N ALA A 2 -1.26 9.25 8.71
CA ALA A 2 -2.57 9.76 9.12
C ALA A 2 -3.50 8.72 9.78
N ASP A 3 -3.01 7.51 10.10
CA ASP A 3 -3.81 6.51 10.82
C ASP A 3 -4.27 7.04 12.18
N ASN A 4 -5.58 7.08 12.38
CA ASN A 4 -6.26 7.62 13.55
C ASN A 4 -6.69 6.54 14.55
N SER A 5 -6.50 5.26 14.24
CA SER A 5 -6.88 4.12 15.08
C SER A 5 -5.66 3.43 15.67
N ILE A 6 -4.70 3.05 14.84
CA ILE A 6 -3.47 2.39 15.27
C ILE A 6 -2.29 3.31 14.98
N ALA A 7 -1.57 3.71 16.03
CA ALA A 7 -0.44 4.61 15.89
C ALA A 7 0.62 4.01 14.94
N THR A 8 0.89 4.68 13.81
CA THR A 8 1.87 4.21 12.81
C THR A 8 3.25 3.93 13.42
N ALA A 9 3.64 4.69 14.44
CA ALA A 9 4.91 4.52 15.15
C ALA A 9 5.06 3.13 15.81
N SER A 10 3.97 2.41 16.07
CA SER A 10 4.02 1.03 16.59
C SER A 10 4.62 0.05 15.59
N SER A 11 4.22 0.14 14.31
CA SER A 11 4.78 -0.68 13.23
C SER A 11 6.24 -0.34 12.96
N LEU A 12 6.59 0.96 13.00
CA LEU A 12 7.98 1.40 12.89
C LEU A 12 8.83 0.87 14.05
N TYR A 13 8.35 0.98 15.28
CA TYR A 13 9.04 0.42 16.46
C TYR A 13 9.27 -1.09 16.31
N PHE A 14 8.27 -1.82 15.83
CA PHE A 14 8.36 -3.26 15.63
C PHE A 14 9.37 -3.61 14.53
N TYR A 15 9.30 -2.97 13.36
CA TYR A 15 10.27 -3.13 12.27
C TYR A 15 11.70 -2.93 12.76
N GLU A 16 11.95 -1.82 13.46
CA GLU A 16 13.25 -1.49 14.04
C GLU A 16 13.70 -2.50 15.09
N HIS A 17 12.78 -3.07 15.86
CA HIS A 17 13.09 -4.12 16.83
C HIS A 17 13.51 -5.43 16.14
N VAL A 18 12.79 -5.84 15.09
CA VAL A 18 13.14 -7.00 14.27
C VAL A 18 14.50 -6.78 13.60
N LEU A 19 14.71 -5.62 12.97
CA LEU A 19 15.95 -5.25 12.31
C LEU A 19 17.14 -5.34 13.27
N ARG A 20 17.06 -4.71 14.44
CA ARG A 20 18.16 -4.78 15.43
C ARG A 20 18.44 -6.20 15.90
N THR A 21 17.41 -7.03 16.05
CA THR A 21 17.55 -8.40 16.53
C THR A 21 18.24 -9.28 15.50
N LEU A 22 17.80 -9.21 14.24
CA LEU A 22 18.24 -10.11 13.17
C LEU A 22 19.52 -9.64 12.48
N LYS A 23 19.75 -8.34 12.39
CA LYS A 23 21.00 -7.79 11.82
C LYS A 23 22.23 -8.29 12.58
N SER A 24 22.13 -8.47 13.90
CA SER A 24 23.22 -9.01 14.73
C SER A 24 23.56 -10.48 14.41
N GLN A 25 22.66 -11.19 13.74
CA GLN A 25 22.80 -12.58 13.32
C GLN A 25 23.20 -12.70 11.83
N GLY A 26 23.42 -11.58 11.13
CA GLY A 26 23.76 -11.56 9.72
C GLY A 26 22.58 -11.84 8.77
N ILE A 27 21.35 -11.69 9.26
CA ILE A 27 20.13 -11.87 8.46
C ILE A 27 19.71 -10.49 7.91
N ASP A 28 19.54 -10.40 6.60
CA ASP A 28 19.00 -9.21 5.94
C ASP A 28 17.46 -9.26 5.97
N LEU A 29 16.82 -8.14 6.31
CA LEU A 29 15.36 -8.06 6.36
C LEU A 29 14.76 -7.91 4.96
N ASP A 30 15.48 -7.28 4.04
CA ASP A 30 14.95 -7.00 2.71
C ASP A 30 14.65 -8.30 1.92
N ASP A 31 15.31 -9.40 2.30
CA ASP A 31 15.12 -10.73 1.73
C ASP A 31 13.74 -11.35 2.06
N PHE A 32 13.06 -10.93 3.14
CA PHE A 32 11.84 -11.60 3.60
C PHE A 32 10.82 -10.71 4.33
N TYR A 33 11.13 -9.44 4.61
CA TYR A 33 10.24 -8.52 5.31
C TYR A 33 10.35 -7.07 4.81
N PRO A 34 9.89 -6.78 3.58
CA PRO A 34 9.79 -5.42 3.08
C PRO A 34 8.70 -4.66 3.84
N PHE A 35 9.01 -3.42 4.22
CA PHE A 35 8.12 -2.56 5.00
C PHE A 35 7.83 -1.26 4.26
N PHE A 36 6.57 -0.86 4.17
CA PHE A 36 6.13 0.34 3.45
C PHE A 36 5.28 1.23 4.35
N LEU A 37 5.62 2.51 4.41
CA LEU A 37 4.83 3.54 5.10
C LEU A 37 4.04 4.33 4.05
N VAL A 38 2.70 4.29 4.10
CA VAL A 38 1.83 4.95 3.12
C VAL A 38 1.42 6.37 3.58
N PRO A 39 2.07 7.45 3.11
CA PRO A 39 1.87 8.77 3.69
C PRO A 39 0.49 9.33 3.36
N GLY A 40 -0.27 9.70 4.39
CA GLY A 40 -1.58 10.31 4.25
C GLY A 40 -2.73 9.29 4.21
N MET A 41 -2.43 7.99 4.20
CA MET A 41 -3.45 6.97 4.44
C MET A 41 -3.94 7.02 5.89
N GLU A 42 -5.25 6.97 6.08
CA GLU A 42 -5.89 6.79 7.39
C GLU A 42 -5.90 5.30 7.78
N TYR A 43 -6.82 4.89 8.65
CA TYR A 43 -6.91 3.51 9.10
C TYR A 43 -7.36 2.58 7.95
N CYS A 44 -6.41 1.82 7.43
CA CYS A 44 -6.55 0.85 6.32
C CYS A 44 -6.95 1.42 4.95
N SER A 45 -7.59 2.59 4.90
CA SER A 45 -8.14 3.20 3.69
C SER A 45 -8.36 4.69 3.86
N GLY A 46 -8.59 5.40 2.76
CA GLY A 46 -8.89 6.82 2.77
C GLY A 46 -7.70 7.71 3.10
N THR A 47 -7.96 9.01 3.09
CA THR A 47 -7.02 10.08 3.44
C THR A 47 -7.83 11.18 4.14
N PRO A 48 -7.26 11.95 5.09
CA PRO A 48 -7.98 13.05 5.72
C PRO A 48 -8.56 14.00 4.67
N SER A 49 -9.76 14.55 4.89
CA SER A 49 -10.44 15.42 3.90
C SER A 49 -9.67 16.70 3.52
N THR A 50 -8.70 17.10 4.34
CA THR A 50 -7.79 18.21 4.08
C THR A 50 -6.55 17.81 3.28
N GLN A 51 -6.43 16.53 2.92
CA GLN A 51 -5.33 15.93 2.17
C GLN A 51 -5.87 15.12 0.98
N ASN A 52 -5.28 15.32 -0.18
CA ASN A 52 -5.54 14.50 -1.37
C ASN A 52 -4.42 13.48 -1.57
N ALA A 53 -4.07 12.76 -0.50
CA ALA A 53 -2.97 11.82 -0.54
C ALA A 53 -3.36 10.52 -1.28
N PRO A 54 -2.49 10.00 -2.15
CA PRO A 54 -2.66 8.65 -2.70
C PRO A 54 -2.50 7.61 -1.59
N TRP A 55 -3.48 6.72 -1.49
CA TRP A 55 -3.54 5.70 -0.43
C TRP A 55 -3.94 4.32 -0.93
N TYR A 56 -4.67 4.23 -2.05
CA TYR A 56 -5.14 2.95 -2.55
C TYR A 56 -3.98 2.18 -3.17
N ILE A 57 -3.76 0.97 -2.66
CA ILE A 57 -2.66 0.07 -3.05
C ILE A 57 -3.16 -1.36 -3.27
N GLY A 58 -4.45 -1.56 -3.51
CA GLY A 58 -5.05 -2.91 -3.60
C GLY A 58 -4.96 -3.70 -2.29
N GLY A 59 -4.93 -3.01 -1.14
CA GLY A 59 -4.88 -3.66 0.16
C GLY A 59 -6.16 -4.43 0.51
N THR A 60 -6.08 -5.33 1.49
CA THR A 60 -7.24 -6.08 1.98
C THR A 60 -8.42 -5.15 2.27
N THR A 61 -9.60 -5.49 1.77
CA THR A 61 -10.85 -4.70 1.86
C THR A 61 -10.86 -3.33 1.17
N GLN A 62 -9.74 -2.81 0.65
CA GLN A 62 -9.72 -1.47 0.04
C GLN A 62 -10.65 -1.37 -1.18
N ALA A 63 -10.74 -2.42 -1.99
CA ALA A 63 -11.66 -2.50 -3.11
C ALA A 63 -13.15 -2.36 -2.70
N SER A 64 -13.49 -2.59 -1.42
CA SER A 64 -14.87 -2.47 -0.92
C SER A 64 -15.25 -1.07 -0.45
N VAL A 65 -14.28 -0.16 -0.33
CA VAL A 65 -14.49 1.23 0.14
C VAL A 65 -14.24 2.27 -0.94
N ILE A 66 -13.97 1.82 -2.17
CA ILE A 66 -13.95 2.63 -3.39
C ILE A 66 -14.97 2.04 -4.38
N GLY A 67 -15.50 2.86 -5.27
CA GLY A 67 -16.54 2.46 -6.21
C GLY A 67 -17.90 2.26 -5.52
N ASP A 68 -18.88 3.10 -5.84
CA ASP A 68 -20.29 2.76 -5.65
C ASP A 68 -20.68 1.65 -6.63
N ASP A 69 -21.85 1.03 -6.40
CA ASP A 69 -22.43 0.01 -7.28
C ASP A 69 -21.46 -1.10 -7.73
N SER A 70 -20.57 -1.52 -6.82
CA SER A 70 -19.57 -2.58 -7.03
C SER A 70 -18.40 -2.23 -7.96
N VAL A 71 -18.25 -0.99 -8.43
CA VAL A 71 -17.19 -0.59 -9.39
C VAL A 71 -15.79 -0.88 -8.85
N GLY A 72 -15.56 -0.73 -7.54
CA GLY A 72 -14.28 -1.03 -6.90
C GLY A 72 -13.86 -2.49 -7.03
N TYR A 73 -14.82 -3.43 -7.02
CA TYR A 73 -14.54 -4.85 -7.24
C TYR A 73 -14.08 -5.16 -8.67
N TRP A 74 -14.35 -4.27 -9.62
CA TRP A 74 -13.99 -4.42 -11.03
C TRP A 74 -12.74 -3.62 -11.42
N ILE A 75 -12.00 -3.06 -10.45
CA ILE A 75 -10.83 -2.23 -10.74
C ILE A 75 -9.77 -2.94 -11.60
N HIS A 76 -9.61 -4.26 -11.43
CA HIS A 76 -8.71 -5.08 -12.27
C HIS A 76 -9.24 -5.34 -13.69
N SER A 77 -10.45 -4.89 -14.03
CA SER A 77 -10.88 -4.83 -15.43
C SER A 77 -10.16 -3.71 -16.19
N ASN A 78 -9.54 -2.76 -15.47
CA ASN A 78 -8.63 -1.78 -16.03
C ASN A 78 -7.19 -2.36 -16.04
N PRO A 79 -6.56 -2.55 -17.21
CA PRO A 79 -5.19 -3.06 -17.32
C PRO A 79 -4.15 -2.22 -16.55
N ASP A 80 -4.39 -0.92 -16.35
CA ASP A 80 -3.50 -0.04 -15.60
C ASP A 80 -3.46 -0.39 -14.10
N PHE A 81 -4.46 -1.13 -13.59
CA PHE A 81 -4.57 -1.56 -12.20
C PHE A 81 -4.52 -3.09 -12.03
N ASP A 82 -4.53 -3.86 -13.12
CA ASP A 82 -4.33 -5.32 -13.11
C ASP A 82 -2.83 -5.68 -13.12
N ASN A 83 -2.09 -5.17 -12.13
CA ASN A 83 -0.66 -5.40 -12.01
C ASN A 83 -0.14 -5.23 -10.58
N ALA A 84 1.01 -5.86 -10.31
CA ALA A 84 1.71 -5.77 -9.03
C ALA A 84 2.19 -4.37 -8.66
N GLN A 85 2.24 -3.38 -9.57
CA GLN A 85 2.64 -2.04 -9.17
C GLN A 85 1.54 -1.33 -8.36
N HIS A 86 0.27 -1.72 -8.52
CA HIS A 86 -0.88 -1.03 -7.91
C HIS A 86 -1.64 -1.88 -6.89
N ASP A 87 -1.27 -3.16 -6.73
CA ASP A 87 -1.94 -4.10 -5.86
C ASP A 87 -0.95 -4.92 -5.02
N VAL A 88 -0.96 -4.72 -3.70
CA VAL A 88 -0.04 -5.38 -2.76
C VAL A 88 -0.24 -6.90 -2.65
N LEU A 89 -1.40 -7.44 -3.02
CA LEU A 89 -1.58 -8.89 -3.10
C LEU A 89 -0.85 -9.43 -4.33
N LEU A 90 -0.98 -8.75 -5.48
CA LEU A 90 -0.23 -9.10 -6.68
C LEU A 90 1.29 -8.94 -6.50
N VAL A 91 1.73 -7.91 -5.76
CA VAL A 91 3.13 -7.78 -5.31
C VAL A 91 3.60 -9.05 -4.59
N LEU A 92 2.81 -9.51 -3.61
CA LEU A 92 3.18 -10.67 -2.80
C LEU A 92 3.24 -11.94 -3.65
N ILE A 93 2.29 -12.11 -4.58
CA ILE A 93 2.28 -13.23 -5.54
C ILE A 93 3.55 -13.19 -6.39
N ASP A 94 3.87 -12.06 -7.01
CA ASP A 94 5.07 -11.92 -7.84
C ASP A 94 6.36 -12.16 -7.06
N TRP A 95 6.41 -11.73 -5.81
CA TRP A 95 7.58 -11.97 -4.98
C TRP A 95 7.75 -13.45 -4.64
N VAL A 96 6.67 -14.14 -4.25
CA VAL A 96 6.72 -15.54 -3.84
C VAL A 96 6.88 -16.49 -5.04
N GLU A 97 6.18 -16.23 -6.14
CA GLU A 97 6.13 -17.13 -7.29
C GLU A 97 7.23 -16.83 -8.32
N ASN A 98 7.65 -15.57 -8.44
CA ASN A 98 8.57 -15.10 -9.47
C ASN A 98 9.88 -14.49 -8.91
N ASP A 99 10.14 -14.62 -7.60
CA ASP A 99 11.35 -14.08 -6.93
C ASP A 99 11.57 -12.58 -7.18
N THR A 100 10.48 -11.83 -7.35
CA THR A 100 10.50 -10.41 -7.67
C THR A 100 10.14 -9.58 -6.44
N ALA A 101 11.16 -9.28 -5.61
CA ALA A 101 10.96 -8.49 -4.40
C ALA A 101 10.47 -7.06 -4.72
N PRO A 102 9.47 -6.53 -3.98
CA PRO A 102 8.97 -5.19 -4.24
C PRO A 102 9.95 -4.13 -3.81
N THR A 103 10.26 -3.18 -4.68
CA THR A 103 11.04 -1.98 -4.31
C THR A 103 10.15 -0.76 -4.06
N GLN A 104 8.93 -0.80 -4.59
CA GLN A 104 7.91 0.24 -4.44
C GLN A 104 6.50 -0.33 -4.67
N VAL A 105 5.49 0.39 -4.18
CA VAL A 105 4.08 0.17 -4.51
C VAL A 105 3.45 1.51 -4.88
N ILE A 106 2.74 1.60 -5.99
CA ILE A 106 2.09 2.84 -6.44
C ILE A 106 0.75 2.99 -5.73
N ALA A 107 0.68 4.00 -4.86
CA ALA A 107 -0.57 4.42 -4.27
C ALA A 107 -1.33 5.36 -5.22
N THR A 108 -2.67 5.27 -5.23
CA THR A 108 -3.54 6.07 -6.11
C THR A 108 -4.58 6.86 -5.30
N LYS A 109 -4.94 8.05 -5.80
CA LYS A 109 -6.09 8.85 -5.37
C LYS A 109 -6.90 9.29 -6.59
N TRP A 110 -8.22 9.12 -6.51
CA TRP A 110 -9.17 9.62 -7.49
C TRP A 110 -9.83 10.92 -7.04
N ASN A 111 -10.33 11.71 -8.00
CA ASN A 111 -11.10 12.93 -7.72
C ASN A 111 -12.38 12.61 -6.94
N TYR A 112 -13.03 11.51 -7.30
CA TYR A 112 -14.21 10.99 -6.61
C TYR A 112 -14.11 9.47 -6.50
N GLU A 113 -13.87 8.98 -5.29
CA GLU A 113 -13.60 7.56 -5.03
C GLU A 113 -14.81 6.67 -5.21
N ALA A 114 -16.02 7.22 -5.15
CA ALA A 114 -17.23 6.45 -5.43
C ALA A 114 -17.39 6.16 -6.94
N THR A 115 -16.97 7.02 -7.86
CA THR A 115 -17.12 6.71 -9.30
C THR A 115 -15.81 6.32 -9.98
N LEU A 116 -14.68 6.46 -9.29
CA LEU A 116 -13.33 6.29 -9.85
C LEU A 116 -13.09 7.16 -11.10
N ASP A 117 -13.71 8.33 -11.16
CA ASP A 117 -13.79 9.22 -12.34
C ASP A 117 -12.45 9.43 -13.07
N TYR A 118 -11.49 10.07 -12.40
CA TYR A 118 -10.12 10.18 -12.88
C TYR A 118 -9.13 10.26 -11.72
N ILE A 119 -7.89 9.85 -11.99
CA ILE A 119 -6.78 9.89 -11.06
C ILE A 119 -6.34 11.34 -10.87
N ILE A 120 -6.29 11.81 -9.61
CA ILE A 120 -5.74 13.15 -9.28
C ILE A 120 -4.30 13.08 -8.82
N ASN A 121 -3.88 11.93 -8.29
CA ASN A 121 -2.51 11.75 -7.81
C ASN A 121 -2.14 10.28 -7.79
N GLN A 122 -0.89 10.00 -8.13
CA GLN A 122 -0.22 8.71 -7.92
C GLN A 122 1.16 8.95 -7.35
N ARG A 123 1.57 8.07 -6.44
CA ARG A 123 2.89 8.16 -5.84
C ARG A 123 3.48 6.77 -5.59
N PRO A 124 4.72 6.51 -6.04
CA PRO A 124 5.44 5.34 -5.57
C PRO A 124 5.72 5.48 -4.07
N ILE A 125 5.27 4.49 -3.31
CA ILE A 125 5.60 4.31 -1.90
C ILE A 125 6.89 3.50 -1.86
N CYS A 126 7.96 4.11 -1.36
CA CYS A 126 9.25 3.46 -1.23
C CYS A 126 9.23 2.44 -0.08
N MET A 127 10.02 1.37 -0.23
CA MET A 127 10.38 0.53 0.91
C MET A 127 11.13 1.38 1.95
N TYR A 128 10.81 1.18 3.21
CA TYR A 128 11.48 1.81 4.35
C TYR A 128 12.83 1.14 4.64
N PRO A 129 13.88 1.89 5.02
CA PRO A 129 13.90 3.35 5.22
C PRO A 129 14.00 4.18 3.94
#